data_AF-A0A7I7LGF5-F1
#
_entry.id   AF-A0A7I7LGF5-F1
#
_cell.length_a   1.000
_cell.length_b   1.000
_cell.length_c   1.000
_cell.angle_alpha   90.00
_cell.angle_beta   90.00
_cell.angle_gamma   90.00
#
_symmetry.space_group_name_H-M   'P 1'
#
loop_
_entity.id
_entity.type
_entity.pdbx_description
1 polymer ?
#
loop_
_entity_poly.entity_id
_entity_poly.type
_entity_poly.pdbx_seq_one_letter_code
_entity_poly.pdbx_strand_id
1 'polypeptide(L)'
;MLTAAVAWDGLADELSMAASSFESITSGILSGSWQGAASLAMAGAAAPYAGWLATAAGQAAQAGAQASAMAAEFEAVRTAIVPPALVAANRSNLVSLVLSNLFGQNAPAIATVEAAYEEIWALDVSVMSAYHSGASAVVTALTPFAPLQSLAGLQSGLSTVMSGGASGAAAAPAVPDRVTTLNLGLANVGGGNVGNGNNGFGNFGSGNLGSGNFGSGNFGSSNIGASNLGSNNFGFGNLGNFNNGFSNIGSGNFGFGNNGNNNIGTGLNGNNQVGIGLLNSGTGNVGLFNSGDGSIGFFNSGSGNFGIGNTGNFGTGIFNSGNGSTGLFNAG
;
A
#
# COMPACT_ATOMS: atom_id res chain seq x y z
N MET A 1 -18.96 9.85 -6.16
CA MET A 1 -19.80 8.64 -6.19
C MET A 1 -20.74 8.63 -7.39
N LEU A 2 -21.66 9.59 -7.55
CA LEU A 2 -22.59 9.59 -8.70
C LEU A 2 -21.89 9.61 -10.07
N THR A 3 -20.80 10.37 -10.22
CA THR A 3 -19.98 10.34 -11.45
C THR A 3 -19.33 8.98 -11.70
N ALA A 4 -18.91 8.30 -10.64
CA ALA A 4 -18.35 6.95 -10.74
C ALA A 4 -19.45 5.93 -11.10
N ALA A 5 -20.66 6.10 -10.57
CA ALA A 5 -21.80 5.26 -10.94
C ALA A 5 -22.07 5.33 -12.45
N VAL A 6 -22.17 6.55 -13.01
CA VAL A 6 -22.34 6.76 -14.45
C VAL A 6 -21.19 6.17 -15.26
N ALA A 7 -19.95 6.28 -14.80
CA ALA A 7 -18.81 5.70 -15.49
C ALA A 7 -18.85 4.15 -15.49
N TRP A 8 -19.29 3.54 -14.39
CA TRP A 8 -19.47 2.08 -14.29
C TRP A 8 -20.62 1.58 -15.17
N ASP A 9 -21.72 2.32 -15.23
CA ASP A 9 -22.85 2.01 -16.12
C ASP A 9 -22.42 2.10 -17.59
N GLY A 10 -21.67 3.14 -17.97
CA GLY A 10 -21.09 3.26 -19.32
C GLY A 10 -20.15 2.11 -19.68
N LEU A 11 -19.29 1.68 -18.74
CA LEU A 11 -18.44 0.51 -18.93
C LEU A 11 -19.25 -0.78 -19.08
N ALA A 12 -20.33 -0.94 -18.32
CA ALA A 12 -21.21 -2.10 -18.43
C ALA A 12 -21.85 -2.19 -19.82
N ASP A 13 -22.31 -1.06 -20.37
CA ASP A 13 -22.87 -0.97 -21.72
C ASP A 13 -21.81 -1.33 -22.77
N GLU A 14 -20.60 -0.76 -22.68
CA GLU A 14 -19.49 -1.07 -23.58
C GLU A 14 -19.12 -2.57 -23.58
N LEU A 15 -19.03 -3.18 -22.40
CA LEU A 15 -18.72 -4.60 -22.25
C LEU A 15 -19.86 -5.49 -22.76
N SER A 16 -21.12 -5.10 -22.55
CA SER A 16 -22.28 -5.82 -23.07
C SER A 16 -22.31 -5.79 -24.60
N MET A 17 -22.07 -4.61 -25.20
CA MET A 17 -21.95 -4.46 -26.65
C MET A 17 -20.77 -5.27 -27.22
N ALA A 18 -19.63 -5.27 -26.53
CA ALA A 18 -18.48 -6.09 -26.92
C ALA A 18 -18.79 -7.59 -26.88
N ALA A 19 -19.50 -8.05 -25.85
CA ALA A 19 -19.94 -9.44 -25.72
C ALA A 19 -20.87 -9.84 -26.88
N SER A 20 -21.91 -9.05 -27.16
CA SER A 20 -22.85 -9.32 -28.26
C SER A 20 -22.19 -9.28 -29.64
N SER A 21 -21.26 -8.35 -29.87
CA SER A 21 -20.47 -8.28 -31.11
C SER A 21 -19.60 -9.52 -31.29
N PHE A 22 -18.91 -9.95 -30.23
CA PHE A 22 -18.08 -11.15 -30.25
C PHE A 22 -18.90 -12.43 -30.48
N GLU A 23 -20.07 -12.55 -29.84
CA GLU A 23 -21.01 -13.66 -30.06
C GLU A 23 -21.56 -13.68 -31.51
N SER A 24 -21.87 -12.51 -32.08
CA SER A 24 -22.30 -12.38 -33.47
C SER A 24 -21.21 -12.85 -34.46
N ILE A 25 -19.95 -12.46 -34.25
CA ILE A 25 -18.83 -12.89 -35.10
C ILE A 25 -18.65 -14.41 -35.01
N THR A 26 -18.67 -14.95 -33.80
CA THR A 26 -18.41 -16.38 -33.55
C THR A 26 -19.56 -17.28 -34.06
N SER A 27 -20.81 -16.84 -33.95
CA SER A 27 -21.96 -17.53 -34.57
C SER A 27 -21.96 -17.44 -36.11
N GLY A 28 -21.44 -16.34 -36.68
CA GLY A 28 -21.24 -16.21 -38.12
C GLY A 28 -20.28 -17.26 -38.70
N ILE A 29 -19.28 -17.69 -37.93
CA ILE A 29 -18.32 -18.73 -38.35
C ILE A 29 -18.99 -20.11 -38.46
N LEU A 30 -20.02 -20.38 -37.65
CA LEU A 30 -20.79 -21.62 -37.69
C LEU A 30 -21.79 -21.68 -38.87
N SER A 31 -22.19 -20.53 -39.41
CA SER A 31 -23.17 -20.41 -40.49
C SER A 31 -22.57 -20.03 -41.85
N GLY A 32 -21.27 -19.71 -41.89
CA GLY A 32 -20.55 -19.31 -43.10
C GLY A 32 -20.16 -20.48 -44.03
N SER A 33 -19.29 -20.21 -45.00
CA SER A 33 -18.82 -21.19 -46.00
C SER A 33 -17.79 -22.20 -45.48
N TRP A 34 -17.27 -22.01 -44.26
CA TRP A 34 -16.25 -22.86 -43.63
C TRP A 34 -16.86 -23.70 -42.48
N GLN A 35 -17.72 -24.67 -42.84
CA GLN A 35 -18.42 -25.52 -41.89
C GLN A 35 -17.69 -26.86 -41.70
N GLY A 36 -17.43 -27.25 -40.45
CA GLY A 36 -16.80 -28.53 -40.12
C GLY A 36 -16.28 -28.61 -38.69
N ALA A 37 -15.54 -29.67 -38.36
CA ALA A 37 -15.00 -29.89 -37.01
C ALA A 37 -14.12 -28.73 -36.51
N ALA A 38 -13.38 -28.07 -37.41
CA ALA A 38 -12.53 -26.94 -37.07
C ALA A 38 -13.32 -25.68 -36.65
N SER A 39 -14.44 -25.37 -37.31
CA SER A 39 -15.27 -24.20 -36.95
C SER A 39 -16.06 -24.44 -35.66
N LEU A 40 -16.51 -25.67 -35.41
CA LEU A 40 -17.09 -26.07 -34.12
C LEU A 40 -16.07 -25.98 -32.97
N ALA A 41 -14.83 -26.44 -33.19
CA ALA A 41 -13.78 -26.33 -32.19
C ALA A 41 -13.42 -24.87 -31.88
N MET A 42 -13.39 -24.00 -32.90
CA MET A 42 -13.17 -22.56 -32.72
C MET A 42 -14.31 -21.88 -31.95
N ALA A 43 -15.57 -22.20 -32.27
CA ALA A 43 -16.72 -21.64 -31.56
C ALA A 43 -16.75 -22.10 -30.09
N GLY A 44 -16.46 -23.38 -29.83
CA GLY A 44 -16.28 -23.91 -28.48
C GLY A 44 -15.13 -23.21 -27.74
N ALA A 45 -14.11 -22.74 -28.47
CA ALA A 45 -12.99 -22.01 -27.89
C ALA A 45 -13.28 -20.59 -27.48
N ALA A 46 -14.17 -19.94 -28.22
CA ALA A 46 -14.55 -18.56 -28.01
C ALA A 46 -15.58 -18.42 -26.87
N ALA A 47 -16.40 -19.44 -26.63
CA ALA A 47 -17.51 -19.41 -25.66
C ALA A 47 -17.10 -18.98 -24.23
N PRO A 48 -15.98 -19.45 -23.63
CA PRO A 48 -15.55 -19.00 -22.31
C PRO A 48 -15.23 -17.50 -22.24
N TYR A 49 -14.67 -16.93 -23.31
CA TYR A 49 -14.36 -15.50 -23.38
C TYR A 49 -15.63 -14.66 -23.51
N ALA A 50 -16.59 -15.10 -24.32
CA ALA A 50 -17.91 -14.46 -24.44
C ALA A 50 -18.66 -14.46 -23.10
N GLY A 51 -18.67 -15.59 -22.39
CA GLY A 51 -19.27 -15.70 -21.07
C GLY A 51 -18.58 -14.83 -20.01
N TRP A 52 -17.25 -14.71 -20.07
CA TRP A 52 -16.51 -13.80 -19.20
C TRP A 52 -16.85 -12.34 -19.46
N LEU A 53 -16.94 -11.90 -20.73
CA LEU A 53 -17.34 -10.53 -21.07
C LEU A 53 -18.75 -10.19 -20.55
N ALA A 54 -19.72 -11.10 -20.75
CA ALA A 54 -21.08 -10.92 -20.24
C ALA A 54 -21.13 -10.86 -18.71
N THR A 55 -20.33 -11.69 -18.02
CA THR A 55 -20.22 -11.66 -16.55
C THR A 55 -19.60 -10.34 -16.09
N ALA A 56 -18.50 -9.91 -16.72
CA ALA A 56 -17.83 -8.65 -16.40
C ALA A 56 -18.74 -7.43 -16.62
N ALA A 57 -19.57 -7.43 -17.66
CA ALA A 57 -20.59 -6.40 -17.88
C ALA A 57 -21.60 -6.35 -16.73
N GLY A 58 -22.11 -7.50 -16.28
CA GLY A 58 -23.01 -7.59 -15.12
C GLY A 58 -22.37 -7.09 -13.82
N GLN A 59 -21.08 -7.40 -13.61
CA GLN A 59 -20.32 -6.92 -12.46
C GLN A 59 -20.07 -5.41 -12.49
N ALA A 60 -19.81 -4.85 -13.68
CA ALA A 60 -19.69 -3.40 -13.88
C ALA A 60 -21.02 -2.68 -13.58
N ALA A 61 -22.16 -3.20 -14.06
CA ALA A 61 -23.48 -2.66 -13.75
C ALA A 61 -23.77 -2.72 -12.24
N GLN A 62 -23.40 -3.82 -11.58
CA GLN A 62 -23.52 -3.94 -10.13
C GLN A 62 -22.70 -2.87 -9.41
N ALA A 63 -21.46 -2.60 -9.85
CA ALA A 63 -20.62 -1.56 -9.27
C ALA A 63 -21.25 -0.15 -9.42
N GLY A 64 -21.87 0.14 -10.56
CA GLY A 64 -22.62 1.37 -10.78
C GLY A 64 -23.80 1.54 -9.82
N ALA A 65 -24.60 0.49 -9.67
CA ALA A 65 -25.73 0.45 -8.74
C ALA A 65 -25.29 0.65 -7.28
N GLN A 66 -24.22 -0.03 -6.84
CA GLN A 66 -23.71 0.10 -5.47
C GLN A 66 -23.11 1.49 -5.21
N ALA A 67 -22.45 2.10 -6.20
CA ALA A 67 -21.96 3.48 -6.06
C ALA A 67 -23.11 4.50 -5.89
N SER A 68 -24.24 4.28 -6.56
CA SER A 68 -25.46 5.09 -6.38
C SER A 68 -26.11 4.86 -5.02
N ALA A 69 -26.19 3.60 -4.56
CA ALA A 69 -26.69 3.25 -3.24
C ALA A 69 -25.85 3.90 -2.12
N MET A 70 -24.52 3.86 -2.23
CA MET A 70 -23.62 4.52 -1.27
C MET A 70 -23.84 6.03 -1.18
N ALA A 71 -24.13 6.68 -2.31
CA ALA A 71 -24.44 8.11 -2.33
C ALA A 71 -25.79 8.40 -1.64
N ALA A 72 -26.79 7.53 -1.81
CA ALA A 72 -28.07 7.66 -1.13
C ALA A 72 -27.95 7.49 0.41
N GLU A 73 -27.17 6.50 0.86
CA GLU A 73 -26.87 6.31 2.30
C GLU A 73 -26.21 7.55 2.91
N PHE A 74 -25.26 8.16 2.20
CA PHE A 74 -24.59 9.37 2.65
C PHE A 74 -25.55 10.56 2.79
N GLU A 75 -26.42 10.81 1.80
CA GLU A 75 -27.37 11.93 1.86
C GLU A 75 -28.44 11.72 2.95
N ALA A 76 -28.88 10.48 3.17
CA ALA A 76 -29.78 10.14 4.27
C ALA A 76 -29.15 10.50 5.64
N VAL A 77 -27.88 10.17 5.82
CA VAL A 77 -27.14 10.45 7.06
C VAL A 77 -26.84 11.94 7.24
N ARG A 78 -26.45 12.61 6.16
CA ARG A 78 -26.18 14.04 6.15
C ARG A 78 -27.40 14.87 6.56
N THR A 79 -28.60 14.42 6.21
CA THR A 79 -29.85 15.11 6.58
C THR A 79 -30.34 14.73 7.97
N ALA A 80 -29.95 13.57 8.49
CA ALA A 80 -30.33 13.09 9.81
C ALA A 80 -29.40 13.55 10.95
N ILE A 81 -28.12 13.83 10.66
CA ILE A 81 -27.16 14.28 11.69
C ILE A 81 -27.56 15.64 12.26
N VAL A 82 -27.38 15.83 13.57
CA VAL A 82 -27.75 17.08 14.23
C VAL A 82 -26.84 18.22 13.74
N PRO A 83 -27.40 19.36 13.29
CA PRO A 83 -26.60 20.51 12.88
C PRO A 83 -25.75 21.06 14.04
N PRO A 84 -24.47 21.42 13.81
CA PRO A 84 -23.59 21.98 14.85
C PRO A 84 -24.15 23.21 15.56
N ALA A 85 -25.00 23.99 14.88
CA ALA A 85 -25.66 25.16 15.47
C ALA A 85 -26.60 24.80 16.63
N LEU A 86 -27.29 23.66 16.58
CA LEU A 86 -28.15 23.21 17.68
C LEU A 86 -27.33 22.75 18.89
N VAL A 87 -26.19 22.09 18.64
CA VAL A 87 -25.23 21.72 19.68
C VAL A 87 -24.68 22.98 20.36
N ALA A 88 -24.25 23.96 19.57
CA ALA A 88 -23.73 25.23 20.09
C ALA A 88 -24.78 26.00 20.92
N ALA A 89 -26.03 26.01 20.47
CA ALA A 89 -27.13 26.62 21.20
C ALA A 89 -27.39 25.93 22.55
N ASN A 90 -27.39 24.59 22.57
CA ASN A 90 -27.52 23.81 23.80
C ASN A 90 -26.37 24.14 24.79
N ARG A 91 -25.11 24.12 24.32
CA ARG A 91 -23.95 24.40 25.19
C ARG A 91 -23.92 25.85 25.68
N SER A 92 -24.35 26.81 24.85
CA SER A 92 -24.47 28.22 25.27
C SER A 92 -25.54 28.40 26.35
N ASN A 93 -26.68 27.72 26.22
CA ASN A 93 -27.75 27.74 27.23
C ASN A 93 -27.28 27.15 28.57
N LEU A 94 -26.55 26.02 28.51
CA LEU A 94 -25.95 25.42 29.71
C LEU A 94 -25.05 26.42 30.44
N VAL A 95 -24.12 27.08 29.73
CA VAL A 95 -23.20 28.05 30.34
C VAL A 95 -23.98 29.18 31.01
N SER A 96 -25.03 29.70 30.37
CA SER A 96 -25.89 30.74 30.96
C SER A 96 -26.59 30.26 32.25
N LEU A 97 -27.12 29.04 32.25
CA LEU A 97 -27.78 28.45 33.41
C LEU A 97 -26.81 28.20 34.57
N VAL A 98 -25.61 27.71 34.27
CA VAL A 98 -24.54 27.47 35.26
C VAL A 98 -24.08 28.78 35.88
N LEU A 99 -23.82 29.81 35.07
CA LEU A 99 -23.38 31.12 35.56
C LEU A 99 -24.41 31.80 36.48
N SER A 100 -25.71 31.53 36.27
CA SER A 100 -26.79 32.07 37.10
C SER A 100 -27.17 31.16 38.28
N ASN A 101 -26.54 29.99 38.46
CA ASN A 101 -26.92 28.99 39.46
C ASN A 101 -26.35 29.24 40.88
N LEU A 102 -26.38 30.48 41.36
CA LEU A 102 -25.71 30.90 42.61
C LEU A 102 -26.17 30.12 43.86
N PHE A 103 -27.43 29.71 43.93
CA PHE A 103 -28.02 28.99 45.06
C PHE A 103 -28.49 27.58 44.70
N GLY A 104 -28.11 27.06 43.52
CA GLY A 104 -28.61 25.77 43.04
C GLY A 104 -30.03 25.83 42.43
N GLN A 105 -30.61 27.02 42.28
CA GLN A 105 -31.98 27.22 41.80
C GLN A 105 -32.22 26.77 40.36
N ASN A 106 -31.16 26.70 39.54
CA ASN A 106 -31.22 26.24 38.15
C ASN A 106 -30.92 24.75 38.00
N ALA A 107 -30.70 24.01 39.09
CA ALA A 107 -30.32 22.59 39.01
C ALA A 107 -31.29 21.74 38.15
N PRO A 108 -32.62 21.89 38.25
CA PRO A 108 -33.54 21.17 37.35
C PRO A 108 -33.39 21.55 35.88
N ALA A 109 -33.21 22.84 35.58
CA ALA A 109 -33.06 23.33 34.20
C ALA A 109 -31.73 22.89 33.57
N ILE A 110 -30.65 22.88 34.35
CA ILE A 110 -29.35 22.34 33.95
C ILE A 110 -29.49 20.86 33.60
N ALA A 111 -30.16 20.07 34.45
CA ALA A 111 -30.41 18.66 34.17
C ALA A 111 -31.21 18.44 32.88
N THR A 112 -32.21 19.29 32.58
CA THR A 112 -32.95 19.23 31.32
C THR A 112 -32.06 19.55 30.10
N VAL A 113 -31.19 20.56 30.19
CA VAL A 113 -30.30 20.93 29.08
C VAL A 113 -29.24 19.86 28.82
N GLU A 114 -28.67 19.27 29.88
CA GLU A 114 -27.74 18.13 29.75
C GLU A 114 -28.45 16.90 29.18
N ALA A 115 -29.68 16.58 29.62
CA ALA A 115 -30.46 15.48 29.05
C ALA A 115 -30.72 15.67 27.55
N ALA A 116 -31.06 16.88 27.11
CA ALA A 116 -31.21 17.19 25.68
C ALA A 116 -29.89 17.06 24.89
N TYR A 117 -28.75 17.32 25.52
CA TYR A 117 -27.44 17.09 24.91
C TYR A 117 -27.15 15.59 24.74
N GLU A 118 -27.49 14.78 25.75
CA GLU A 118 -27.38 13.31 25.67
C GLU A 118 -28.30 12.73 24.58
N GLU A 119 -29.49 13.30 24.37
CA GLU A 119 -30.37 12.92 23.25
C GLU A 119 -29.75 13.26 21.89
N ILE A 120 -29.13 14.44 21.74
CA ILE A 120 -28.38 14.83 20.53
C ILE A 120 -27.25 13.82 20.27
N TRP A 121 -26.49 13.48 21.32
CA TRP A 121 -25.39 12.52 21.22
C TRP A 121 -25.89 11.13 20.81
N ALA A 122 -26.96 10.65 21.46
CA ALA A 122 -27.56 9.36 21.15
C ALA A 122 -28.11 9.30 19.71
N LEU A 123 -28.71 10.39 19.23
CA LEU A 123 -29.22 10.48 17.86
C LEU A 123 -28.07 10.39 16.85
N ASP A 124 -27.02 11.19 17.02
CA ASP A 124 -25.86 11.18 16.11
C ASP A 124 -25.16 9.81 16.08
N VAL A 125 -25.01 9.16 17.25
CA VAL A 125 -24.47 7.79 17.33
C VAL A 125 -25.37 6.81 16.57
N SER A 126 -26.70 6.89 16.74
CA SER A 126 -27.63 6.00 16.04
C SER A 126 -27.58 6.18 14.53
N VAL A 127 -27.52 7.43 14.05
CA VAL A 127 -27.43 7.78 12.62
C VAL A 127 -26.13 7.25 12.03
N MET A 128 -24.99 7.46 12.71
CA MET A 128 -23.70 6.97 12.24
C MET A 128 -23.58 5.44 12.29
N SER A 129 -24.25 4.79 13.24
CA SER A 129 -24.32 3.32 13.30
C SER A 129 -25.13 2.74 12.12
N ALA A 130 -26.22 3.40 11.75
CA ALA A 130 -27.03 3.04 10.58
C ALA A 130 -26.25 3.30 9.27
N TYR A 131 -25.50 4.39 9.19
CA TYR A 131 -24.61 4.65 8.06
C TYR A 131 -23.60 3.52 7.88
N HIS A 132 -22.94 3.11 8.98
CA HIS A 132 -21.95 2.05 8.94
C HIS A 132 -22.53 0.73 8.47
N SER A 133 -23.71 0.34 8.97
CA SER A 133 -24.36 -0.91 8.56
C SER A 133 -24.83 -0.86 7.09
N GLY A 134 -25.44 0.24 6.66
CA GLY A 134 -25.87 0.47 5.27
C GLY A 134 -24.68 0.46 4.30
N ALA A 135 -23.64 1.25 4.58
CA ALA A 135 -22.43 1.31 3.77
C ALA A 135 -21.72 -0.05 3.69
N SER A 136 -21.65 -0.80 4.79
CA SER A 136 -21.04 -2.13 4.82
C SER A 136 -21.82 -3.15 3.98
N ALA A 137 -23.16 -3.06 3.99
CA ALA A 137 -24.01 -3.90 3.15
C ALA A 137 -23.82 -3.60 1.66
N VAL A 138 -23.73 -2.32 1.28
CA VAL A 138 -23.44 -1.87 -0.09
C VAL A 138 -22.10 -2.43 -0.60
N VAL A 139 -21.05 -2.36 0.22
CA VAL A 139 -19.72 -2.87 -0.16
C VAL A 139 -19.70 -4.40 -0.24
N THR A 140 -20.37 -5.09 0.68
CA THR A 140 -20.39 -6.56 0.71
C THR A 140 -21.20 -7.15 -0.45
N ALA A 141 -22.14 -6.40 -1.00
CA ALA A 141 -22.89 -6.79 -2.18
C ALA A 141 -22.05 -6.80 -3.47
N LEU A 142 -20.88 -6.15 -3.51
CA LEU A 142 -20.00 -6.14 -4.68
C LEU A 142 -19.37 -7.51 -4.93
N THR A 143 -19.63 -8.06 -6.11
CA THR A 143 -18.98 -9.30 -6.54
C THR A 143 -17.57 -9.01 -7.09
N PRO A 144 -16.51 -9.68 -6.61
CA PRO A 144 -15.17 -9.52 -7.15
C PRO A 144 -15.10 -9.93 -8.61
N PHE A 145 -14.37 -9.16 -9.42
CA PHE A 145 -14.10 -9.53 -10.81
C PHE A 145 -13.31 -10.85 -10.83
N ALA A 146 -13.88 -11.85 -11.49
CA ALA A 146 -13.19 -13.12 -11.66
C ALA A 146 -12.14 -12.98 -12.77
N PRO A 147 -10.90 -13.47 -12.55
CA PRO A 147 -9.97 -13.61 -13.66
C PRO A 147 -10.57 -14.56 -14.69
N LEU A 148 -10.25 -14.34 -15.97
CA LEU A 148 -10.64 -15.25 -17.03
C LEU A 148 -10.12 -16.65 -16.67
N GLN A 149 -11.03 -17.56 -16.32
CA GLN A 149 -10.67 -18.92 -15.94
C GLN A 149 -9.95 -19.52 -17.16
N SER A 150 -8.75 -20.05 -16.91
CA SER A 150 -7.83 -20.45 -17.96
C SER A 150 -8.54 -21.23 -19.06
N LEU A 151 -8.12 -21.00 -20.31
CA LEU A 151 -8.35 -21.86 -21.47
C LEU A 151 -7.97 -23.36 -21.25
N ALA A 152 -7.71 -23.82 -20.02
CA ALA A 152 -7.48 -25.22 -19.68
C ALA A 152 -8.65 -26.14 -20.10
N GLY A 153 -9.89 -25.64 -20.10
CA GLY A 153 -11.04 -26.37 -20.69
C GLY A 153 -10.98 -26.48 -22.21
N LEU A 154 -10.22 -25.59 -22.87
CA LEU A 154 -9.90 -25.70 -24.28
C LEU A 154 -8.93 -26.83 -24.56
N GLN A 155 -7.98 -27.05 -23.67
CA GLN A 155 -7.05 -28.16 -23.77
C GLN A 155 -7.82 -29.50 -23.70
N SER A 156 -8.83 -29.63 -22.83
CA SER A 156 -9.65 -30.84 -22.71
C SER A 156 -10.63 -31.02 -23.87
N GLY A 157 -11.24 -29.94 -24.37
CA GLY A 157 -12.07 -29.96 -25.58
C GLY A 157 -11.28 -30.23 -26.87
N LEU A 158 -10.10 -29.64 -27.01
CA LEU A 158 -9.20 -29.88 -28.13
C LEU A 158 -8.56 -31.26 -28.06
N SER A 159 -8.22 -31.77 -26.87
CA SER A 159 -7.70 -33.13 -26.71
C SER A 159 -8.78 -34.21 -26.87
N THR A 160 -10.07 -33.93 -26.63
CA THR A 160 -11.17 -34.83 -27.05
C THR A 160 -11.40 -34.80 -28.56
N VAL A 161 -11.24 -33.66 -29.23
CA VAL A 161 -11.29 -33.55 -30.70
C VAL A 161 -10.07 -34.20 -31.35
N MET A 162 -8.87 -34.07 -30.76
CA MET A 162 -7.62 -34.67 -31.26
C MET A 162 -7.48 -36.16 -30.90
N SER A 163 -8.09 -36.65 -29.81
CA SER A 163 -8.08 -38.08 -29.48
C SER A 163 -9.07 -38.92 -30.31
N GLY A 164 -9.93 -38.29 -31.10
CA GLY A 164 -10.71 -38.97 -32.15
C GLY A 164 -9.91 -39.30 -33.42
N GLY A 165 -8.63 -38.91 -33.51
CA GLY A 165 -7.82 -39.07 -34.72
C GLY A 165 -6.38 -39.48 -34.45
N ALA A 166 -6.11 -40.76 -34.63
CA ALA A 166 -4.80 -41.40 -34.83
C ALA A 166 -3.81 -41.44 -33.64
N SER A 167 -3.69 -42.64 -33.09
CA SER A 167 -2.63 -43.11 -32.20
C SER A 167 -1.27 -43.21 -32.93
N GLY A 168 -0.24 -42.50 -32.44
CA GLY A 168 1.12 -42.67 -32.94
C GLY A 168 2.17 -41.70 -32.38
N ALA A 169 2.89 -42.18 -31.35
CA ALA A 169 4.31 -41.92 -31.04
C ALA A 169 4.87 -40.49 -30.84
N ALA A 170 5.24 -40.21 -29.58
CA ALA A 170 6.60 -39.85 -29.08
C ALA A 170 6.54 -38.74 -28.01
N ALA A 171 6.94 -39.08 -26.79
CA ALA A 171 6.98 -38.17 -25.66
C ALA A 171 8.03 -37.06 -25.87
N ALA A 172 7.57 -35.81 -25.99
CA ALA A 172 8.40 -34.61 -25.89
C ALA A 172 8.61 -34.25 -24.40
N PRO A 173 9.74 -33.62 -24.02
CA PRO A 173 10.15 -33.45 -22.63
C PRO A 173 9.19 -32.55 -21.86
N ALA A 174 9.01 -32.86 -20.57
CA ALA A 174 8.22 -32.06 -19.65
C ALA A 174 8.76 -30.62 -19.57
N VAL A 175 7.96 -29.66 -20.03
CA VAL A 175 8.18 -28.23 -19.81
C VAL A 175 7.83 -27.95 -18.34
N PRO A 176 8.73 -27.36 -17.54
CA PRO A 176 8.43 -27.10 -16.13
C PRO A 176 7.26 -26.13 -16.00
N ASP A 177 6.45 -26.41 -14.97
CA ASP A 177 5.21 -25.78 -14.56
C ASP A 177 5.13 -24.28 -14.93
N ARG A 178 4.39 -24.00 -16.01
CA ARG A 178 4.19 -22.65 -16.53
C ARG A 178 3.15 -21.95 -15.65
N VAL A 179 3.57 -21.50 -14.46
CA VAL A 179 2.87 -20.40 -13.78
C VAL A 179 2.86 -19.23 -14.76
N THR A 180 1.68 -18.93 -15.29
CA THR A 180 1.43 -17.84 -16.23
C THR A 180 1.82 -16.53 -15.57
N THR A 181 3.02 -16.08 -15.91
CA THR A 181 3.67 -14.89 -15.39
C THR A 181 3.08 -13.65 -16.07
N LEU A 182 1.80 -13.36 -15.81
CA LEU A 182 1.11 -12.19 -16.35
C LEU A 182 1.77 -10.90 -15.85
N ASN A 183 1.97 -9.94 -16.75
CA ASN A 183 2.30 -8.57 -16.40
C ASN A 183 1.05 -7.70 -16.64
N LEU A 184 0.79 -6.77 -15.74
CA LEU A 184 -0.25 -5.75 -15.83
C LEU A 184 0.41 -4.40 -16.14
N GLY A 185 0.49 -4.06 -17.43
CA GLY A 185 1.10 -2.83 -17.93
C GLY A 185 2.01 -3.05 -19.13
N LEU A 186 2.52 -1.97 -19.69
CA LEU A 186 3.27 -1.95 -20.95
C LEU A 186 4.77 -2.14 -20.75
N ALA A 187 5.42 -2.72 -21.77
CA ALA A 187 6.88 -2.84 -21.86
C ALA A 187 7.56 -3.57 -20.68
N ASN A 188 6.86 -4.50 -20.03
CA ASN A 188 7.43 -5.34 -18.99
C ASN A 188 8.13 -6.57 -19.58
N VAL A 189 9.32 -6.89 -19.07
CA VAL A 189 10.10 -8.09 -19.35
C VAL A 189 10.17 -8.95 -18.09
N GLY A 190 9.85 -10.24 -18.19
CA GLY A 190 9.67 -11.12 -17.02
C GLY A 190 8.20 -11.29 -16.66
N GLY A 191 7.85 -11.40 -15.38
CA GLY A 191 6.54 -11.91 -14.96
C GLY A 191 5.99 -11.40 -13.63
N GLY A 192 4.67 -11.27 -13.52
CA GLY A 192 4.01 -10.85 -12.27
C GLY A 192 4.18 -9.36 -11.95
N ASN A 193 4.55 -8.54 -12.92
CA ASN A 193 4.76 -7.10 -12.72
C ASN A 193 3.45 -6.32 -12.85
N VAL A 194 3.26 -5.27 -12.05
CA VAL A 194 2.15 -4.31 -12.10
C VAL A 194 2.74 -2.90 -12.29
N GLY A 195 2.44 -2.26 -13.41
CA GLY A 195 3.03 -0.99 -13.85
C GLY A 195 3.80 -1.14 -15.17
N ASN A 196 4.58 -0.14 -15.57
CA ASN A 196 5.20 -0.09 -16.89
C ASN A 196 6.72 -0.21 -16.85
N GLY A 197 7.32 -0.81 -17.87
CA GLY A 197 8.77 -0.76 -18.11
C GLY A 197 9.61 -1.50 -17.07
N ASN A 198 9.06 -2.53 -16.41
CA ASN A 198 9.82 -3.33 -15.45
C ASN A 198 10.55 -4.48 -16.14
N ASN A 199 11.76 -4.80 -15.70
CA ASN A 199 12.53 -5.96 -16.14
C ASN A 199 12.89 -6.84 -14.92
N GLY A 200 12.18 -7.95 -14.78
CA GLY A 200 12.29 -8.90 -13.68
C GLY A 200 10.93 -9.45 -13.27
N PHE A 201 10.79 -9.89 -12.01
CA PHE A 201 9.57 -10.54 -11.54
C PHE A 201 8.92 -9.84 -10.35
N GLY A 202 7.60 -9.77 -10.31
CA GLY A 202 6.84 -9.37 -9.12
C GLY A 202 7.01 -7.90 -8.70
N ASN A 203 7.30 -6.98 -9.62
CA ASN A 203 7.43 -5.57 -9.28
C ASN A 203 6.07 -4.85 -9.28
N PHE A 204 5.83 -3.97 -8.31
CA PHE A 204 4.68 -3.06 -8.26
C PHE A 204 5.18 -1.61 -8.41
N GLY A 205 4.82 -0.94 -9.50
CA GLY A 205 5.35 0.37 -9.90
C GLY A 205 6.03 0.30 -11.27
N SER A 206 6.79 1.35 -11.65
CA SER A 206 7.33 1.46 -13.01
C SER A 206 8.84 1.59 -13.07
N GLY A 207 9.44 1.13 -14.16
CA GLY A 207 10.86 1.34 -14.47
C GLY A 207 11.82 0.61 -13.52
N ASN A 208 11.41 -0.51 -12.93
CA ASN A 208 12.28 -1.28 -12.05
C ASN A 208 13.11 -2.31 -12.84
N LEU A 209 14.37 -2.49 -12.48
CA LEU A 209 15.25 -3.55 -12.98
C LEU A 209 15.66 -4.46 -11.83
N GLY A 210 15.18 -5.69 -11.82
CA GLY A 210 15.26 -6.63 -10.70
C GLY A 210 13.87 -7.10 -10.28
N SER A 211 13.76 -7.76 -9.12
CA SER A 211 12.52 -8.46 -8.73
C SER A 211 11.98 -8.01 -7.37
N GLY A 212 10.67 -8.07 -7.19
CA GLY A 212 10.00 -7.85 -5.91
C GLY A 212 10.05 -6.41 -5.39
N ASN A 213 10.23 -5.42 -6.27
CA ASN A 213 10.26 -4.02 -5.85
C ASN A 213 8.84 -3.43 -5.73
N PHE A 214 8.59 -2.64 -4.69
CA PHE A 214 7.39 -1.83 -4.53
C PHE A 214 7.74 -0.35 -4.62
N GLY A 215 7.28 0.32 -5.67
CA GLY A 215 7.65 1.68 -6.06
C GLY A 215 8.36 1.70 -7.42
N SER A 216 9.03 2.80 -7.75
CA SER A 216 9.47 3.05 -9.14
C SER A 216 10.97 3.36 -9.26
N GLY A 217 11.55 3.01 -10.41
CA GLY A 217 12.94 3.36 -10.75
C GLY A 217 13.99 2.67 -9.89
N ASN A 218 13.68 1.53 -9.28
CA ASN A 218 14.65 0.78 -8.48
C ASN A 218 15.50 -0.13 -9.36
N PHE A 219 16.80 -0.23 -9.06
CA PHE A 219 17.72 -1.18 -9.66
C PHE A 219 18.23 -2.12 -8.58
N GLY A 220 17.89 -3.41 -8.69
CA GLY A 220 18.08 -4.43 -7.66
C GLY A 220 16.74 -5.00 -7.20
N SER A 221 16.72 -5.73 -6.08
CA SER A 221 15.56 -6.53 -5.67
C SER A 221 15.03 -6.17 -4.28
N SER A 222 13.74 -6.44 -4.07
CA SER A 222 13.08 -6.30 -2.76
C SER A 222 13.13 -4.90 -2.15
N ASN A 223 13.19 -3.84 -2.97
CA ASN A 223 13.17 -2.47 -2.47
C ASN A 223 11.73 -1.97 -2.29
N ILE A 224 11.48 -1.18 -1.25
CA ILE A 224 10.23 -0.44 -1.04
C ILE A 224 10.54 1.05 -1.11
N GLY A 225 9.87 1.78 -2.01
CA GLY A 225 10.12 3.18 -2.32
C GLY A 225 10.70 3.36 -3.73
N ALA A 226 11.42 4.46 -3.98
CA ALA A 226 11.83 4.81 -5.34
C ALA A 226 13.32 5.16 -5.49
N SER A 227 13.83 4.94 -6.70
CA SER A 227 15.19 5.31 -7.10
C SER A 227 16.30 4.67 -6.25
N ASN A 228 16.05 3.50 -5.65
CA ASN A 228 17.08 2.78 -4.92
C ASN A 228 17.98 1.97 -5.88
N LEU A 229 19.29 1.99 -5.65
CA LEU A 229 20.28 1.19 -6.35
C LEU A 229 20.90 0.18 -5.37
N GLY A 230 20.56 -1.09 -5.52
CA GLY A 230 20.88 -2.18 -4.60
C GLY A 230 19.60 -2.89 -4.13
N SER A 231 19.67 -3.67 -3.06
CA SER A 231 18.58 -4.56 -2.65
C SER A 231 18.15 -4.37 -1.18
N ASN A 232 16.89 -4.70 -0.89
CA ASN A 232 16.30 -4.64 0.44
C ASN A 232 16.31 -3.24 1.08
N ASN A 233 16.27 -2.17 0.29
CA ASN A 233 16.17 -0.81 0.82
C ASN A 233 14.71 -0.42 1.05
N PHE A 234 14.46 0.37 2.10
CA PHE A 234 13.18 1.00 2.38
C PHE A 234 13.36 2.53 2.33
N GLY A 235 12.60 3.22 1.49
CA GLY A 235 12.67 4.66 1.29
C GLY A 235 13.21 5.04 -0.09
N PHE A 236 13.93 6.15 -0.18
CA PHE A 236 14.17 6.81 -1.47
C PHE A 236 15.65 7.09 -1.74
N GLY A 237 16.10 6.80 -2.96
CA GLY A 237 17.42 7.23 -3.45
C GLY A 237 18.60 6.58 -2.72
N ASN A 238 18.42 5.43 -2.06
CA ASN A 238 19.51 4.77 -1.37
C ASN A 238 20.42 4.01 -2.35
N LEU A 239 21.72 4.03 -2.09
CA LEU A 239 22.75 3.31 -2.82
C LEU A 239 23.40 2.26 -1.91
N GLY A 240 23.30 0.98 -2.28
CA GLY A 240 23.73 -0.17 -1.51
C GLY A 240 22.55 -0.98 -0.97
N ASN A 241 22.72 -1.70 0.13
CA ASN A 241 21.74 -2.70 0.59
C ASN A 241 21.23 -2.43 2.00
N PHE A 242 20.00 -2.86 2.31
CA PHE A 242 19.43 -2.82 3.67
C PHE A 242 19.38 -1.42 4.30
N ASN A 243 19.31 -0.35 3.51
CA ASN A 243 19.16 1.00 4.04
C ASN A 243 17.69 1.33 4.28
N ASN A 244 17.39 2.02 5.37
CA ASN A 244 16.07 2.54 5.70
C ASN A 244 16.12 4.08 5.79
N GLY A 245 15.41 4.77 4.90
CA GLY A 245 15.36 6.23 4.84
C GLY A 245 15.76 6.77 3.47
N PHE A 246 16.50 7.87 3.44
CA PHE A 246 16.68 8.68 2.23
C PHE A 246 18.14 8.92 1.91
N SER A 247 18.53 8.70 0.65
CA SER A 247 19.84 9.06 0.11
C SER A 247 21.04 8.50 0.90
N ASN A 248 20.89 7.35 1.54
CA ASN A 248 22.00 6.69 2.22
C ASN A 248 22.89 5.97 1.20
N ILE A 249 24.21 6.02 1.40
CA ILE A 249 25.22 5.33 0.60
C ILE A 249 25.92 4.31 1.50
N GLY A 250 25.97 3.05 1.08
CA GLY A 250 26.52 1.92 1.83
C GLY A 250 25.45 0.94 2.27
N SER A 251 25.63 0.26 3.39
CA SER A 251 24.71 -0.80 3.84
C SER A 251 24.26 -0.68 5.28
N GLY A 252 22.99 -1.00 5.54
CA GLY A 252 22.44 -1.07 6.90
C GLY A 252 22.23 0.29 7.58
N ASN A 253 22.16 1.39 6.82
CA ASN A 253 21.97 2.72 7.41
C ASN A 253 20.49 3.02 7.69
N PHE A 254 20.20 3.71 8.78
CA PHE A 254 18.89 4.24 9.13
C PHE A 254 18.92 5.77 9.19
N GLY A 255 18.08 6.45 8.41
CA GLY A 255 17.95 7.92 8.41
C GLY A 255 18.27 8.57 7.07
N PHE A 256 18.98 9.70 7.09
CA PHE A 256 19.08 10.60 5.93
C PHE A 256 20.53 10.90 5.56
N GLY A 257 20.92 10.62 4.32
CA GLY A 257 22.18 11.08 3.75
C GLY A 257 23.44 10.52 4.44
N ASN A 258 23.36 9.34 5.03
CA ASN A 258 24.52 8.72 5.66
C ASN A 258 25.41 8.04 4.61
N ASN A 259 26.73 8.15 4.74
CA ASN A 259 27.73 7.56 3.88
C ASN A 259 28.64 6.61 4.69
N GLY A 260 28.56 5.32 4.37
CA GLY A 260 29.23 4.22 5.09
C GLY A 260 28.21 3.16 5.54
N ASN A 261 28.53 2.38 6.57
CA ASN A 261 27.74 1.21 6.97
C ASN A 261 27.23 1.29 8.41
N ASN A 262 26.01 0.80 8.64
CA ASN A 262 25.39 0.66 9.96
C ASN A 262 25.26 1.98 10.74
N ASN A 263 25.04 3.10 10.05
CA ASN A 263 24.85 4.40 10.69
C ASN A 263 23.37 4.66 11.01
N ILE A 264 23.08 5.32 12.12
CA ILE A 264 21.72 5.74 12.51
C ILE A 264 21.72 7.25 12.73
N GLY A 265 21.12 8.00 11.81
CA GLY A 265 21.05 9.46 11.95
C GLY A 265 21.04 10.23 10.64
N THR A 266 21.68 11.40 10.64
CA THR A 266 21.65 12.34 9.51
C THR A 266 23.05 12.77 9.11
N GLY A 267 23.37 12.66 7.81
CA GLY A 267 24.60 13.19 7.21
C GLY A 267 25.91 12.56 7.73
N LEU A 268 25.87 11.38 8.35
CA LEU A 268 27.03 10.73 8.95
C LEU A 268 28.01 10.25 7.87
N ASN A 269 29.32 10.37 8.11
CA ASN A 269 30.38 9.86 7.23
C ASN A 269 31.29 8.89 8.00
N GLY A 270 31.24 7.60 7.66
CA GLY A 270 32.00 6.52 8.30
C GLY A 270 31.09 5.35 8.68
N ASN A 271 31.53 4.48 9.59
CA ASN A 271 30.76 3.26 9.95
C ASN A 271 30.34 3.28 11.43
N ASN A 272 29.20 2.64 11.72
CA ASN A 272 28.68 2.37 13.05
C ASN A 272 28.43 3.63 13.90
N GLN A 273 28.10 4.76 13.26
CA GLN A 273 27.84 6.02 13.96
C GLN A 273 26.35 6.20 14.28
N VAL A 274 26.07 6.89 15.39
CA VAL A 274 24.71 7.32 15.74
C VAL A 274 24.72 8.82 16.05
N GLY A 275 23.98 9.63 15.30
CA GLY A 275 23.89 11.08 15.53
C GLY A 275 23.72 11.96 14.30
N ILE A 276 24.40 13.11 14.28
CA ILE A 276 24.36 14.10 13.20
C ILE A 276 25.80 14.33 12.70
N GLY A 277 26.05 14.15 11.40
CA GLY A 277 27.41 14.02 10.85
C GLY A 277 28.30 15.27 10.81
N LEU A 278 27.75 16.46 11.08
CA LEU A 278 28.59 17.64 11.35
C LEU A 278 29.09 17.69 12.80
N LEU A 279 28.49 16.88 13.67
CA LEU A 279 28.75 16.95 15.10
C LEU A 279 29.70 15.84 15.55
N ASN A 280 29.96 14.78 14.78
CA ASN A 280 30.99 13.81 15.15
C ASN A 280 32.04 13.64 14.05
N SER A 281 33.28 13.35 14.44
CA SER A 281 34.37 12.99 13.53
C SER A 281 35.05 11.70 13.97
N GLY A 282 35.46 10.86 13.02
CA GLY A 282 35.98 9.51 13.27
C GLY A 282 34.90 8.42 13.15
N THR A 283 35.14 7.23 13.70
CA THR A 283 34.29 6.04 13.48
C THR A 283 33.62 5.55 14.76
N GLY A 284 32.44 4.93 14.67
CA GLY A 284 31.81 4.28 15.82
C GLY A 284 31.29 5.19 16.95
N ASN A 285 31.17 6.51 16.72
CA ASN A 285 30.70 7.44 17.74
C ASN A 285 29.17 7.45 17.89
N VAL A 286 28.69 7.54 19.13
CA VAL A 286 27.26 7.66 19.49
C VAL A 286 27.05 8.94 20.27
N GLY A 287 26.24 9.87 19.75
CA GLY A 287 25.94 11.15 20.41
C GLY A 287 26.32 12.36 19.54
N LEU A 288 26.80 13.45 20.15
CA LEU A 288 27.14 14.69 19.44
C LEU A 288 28.47 15.27 19.93
N PHE A 289 29.19 15.98 19.07
CA PHE A 289 30.46 16.66 19.37
C PHE A 289 31.62 15.75 19.76
N ASN A 290 31.58 14.46 19.40
CA ASN A 290 32.69 13.54 19.67
C ASN A 290 33.71 13.54 18.51
N SER A 291 35.00 13.54 18.83
CA SER A 291 36.09 13.41 17.87
C SER A 291 36.99 12.22 18.20
N GLY A 292 37.28 11.36 17.24
CA GLY A 292 38.02 10.11 17.45
C GLY A 292 37.13 8.89 17.26
N ASP A 293 37.45 7.76 17.89
CA ASP A 293 36.80 6.48 17.58
C ASP A 293 36.04 5.89 18.78
N GLY A 294 34.85 5.36 18.54
CA GLY A 294 34.12 4.53 19.50
C GLY A 294 33.64 5.23 20.78
N SER A 295 33.47 6.55 20.76
CA SER A 295 33.02 7.31 21.95
C SER A 295 31.50 7.43 22.01
N ILE A 296 30.94 7.31 23.22
CA ILE A 296 29.50 7.42 23.51
C ILE A 296 29.27 8.62 24.43
N GLY A 297 28.46 9.58 23.99
CA GLY A 297 28.04 10.75 24.78
C GLY A 297 28.29 12.07 24.06
N PHE A 298 28.82 13.07 24.78
CA PHE A 298 28.97 14.43 24.27
C PHE A 298 30.38 14.99 24.44
N PHE A 299 30.90 15.71 23.44
CA PHE A 299 32.16 16.45 23.54
C PHE A 299 33.39 15.61 23.89
N ASN A 300 33.38 14.29 23.66
CA ASN A 300 34.55 13.45 23.96
C ASN A 300 35.59 13.53 22.84
N SER A 301 36.88 13.49 23.19
CA SER A 301 37.99 13.45 22.23
C SER A 301 38.93 12.27 22.51
N GLY A 302 39.24 11.46 21.48
CA GLY A 302 40.08 10.27 21.59
C GLY A 302 39.28 8.98 21.39
N SER A 303 39.71 7.86 22.00
CA SER A 303 39.16 6.54 21.69
C SER A 303 38.38 5.91 22.85
N GLY A 304 37.17 5.42 22.61
CA GLY A 304 36.44 4.56 23.56
C GLY A 304 35.95 5.26 24.83
N ASN A 305 35.65 6.56 24.78
CA ASN A 305 35.18 7.30 25.96
C ASN A 305 33.66 7.17 26.14
N PHE A 306 33.19 7.06 27.39
CA PHE A 306 31.77 7.04 27.75
C PHE A 306 31.45 8.21 28.70
N GLY A 307 30.66 9.18 28.23
CA GLY A 307 30.19 10.30 29.06
C GLY A 307 30.34 11.67 28.39
N ILE A 308 30.76 12.68 29.15
CA ILE A 308 30.76 14.07 28.69
C ILE A 308 32.14 14.70 28.83
N GLY A 309 32.69 15.24 27.74
CA GLY A 309 33.91 16.06 27.78
C GLY A 309 35.18 15.29 28.15
N ASN A 310 35.21 13.96 28.01
CA ASN A 310 36.41 13.19 28.30
C ASN A 310 37.43 13.33 27.15
N THR A 311 38.71 13.42 27.48
CA THR A 311 39.83 13.49 26.53
C THR A 311 40.80 12.33 26.76
N GLY A 312 41.37 11.78 25.69
CA GLY A 312 42.21 10.59 25.79
C GLY A 312 41.41 9.30 25.52
N ASN A 313 41.79 8.20 26.18
CA ASN A 313 41.28 6.88 25.82
C ASN A 313 40.59 6.17 26.99
N PHE A 314 39.48 5.49 26.71
CA PHE A 314 38.76 4.63 27.65
C PHE A 314 38.29 5.34 28.94
N GLY A 315 38.03 6.64 28.88
CA GLY A 315 37.52 7.42 30.01
C GLY A 315 36.02 7.22 30.22
N THR A 316 35.58 7.06 31.47
CA THR A 316 34.16 6.93 31.83
C THR A 316 33.75 8.02 32.83
N GLY A 317 32.79 8.87 32.47
CA GLY A 317 32.25 9.92 33.36
C GLY A 317 32.32 11.32 32.74
N ILE A 318 32.70 12.33 33.52
CA ILE A 318 32.63 13.74 33.10
C ILE A 318 33.99 14.42 33.24
N PHE A 319 34.46 15.05 32.15
CA PHE A 319 35.68 15.85 32.10
C PHE A 319 36.95 15.13 32.59
N ASN A 320 37.09 13.83 32.28
CA ASN A 320 38.32 13.12 32.55
C ASN A 320 39.35 13.34 31.41
N SER A 321 40.63 13.29 31.73
CA SER A 321 41.72 13.32 30.74
C SER A 321 42.72 12.19 31.00
N GLY A 322 43.18 11.53 29.93
CA GLY A 322 44.22 10.51 30.00
C GLY A 322 43.71 9.12 29.62
N ASN A 323 44.18 8.05 30.27
CA ASN A 323 43.87 6.67 29.85
C ASN A 323 43.21 5.85 30.96
N GLY A 324 41.97 5.39 30.74
CA GLY A 324 41.23 4.52 31.66
C GLY A 324 40.66 5.21 32.90
N SER A 325 40.53 6.54 32.89
CA SER A 325 40.04 7.32 34.03
C SER A 325 38.52 7.16 34.22
N THR A 326 38.06 6.96 35.46
CA THR A 326 36.62 6.81 35.78
C THR A 326 36.19 7.80 36.86
N GLY A 327 35.09 8.52 36.65
CA GLY A 327 34.52 9.46 37.62
C GLY A 327 34.41 10.89 37.07
N LEU A 328 34.70 11.88 37.91
CA LEU A 328 34.56 13.30 37.58
C LEU A 328 35.91 14.01 37.68
N PHE A 329 36.30 14.76 36.64
CA PHE A 329 37.47 15.65 36.62
C PHE A 329 38.81 14.96 36.94
N ASN A 330 38.96 13.67 36.61
CA ASN A 330 40.25 12.99 36.79
C ASN A 330 41.24 13.42 35.71
N ALA A 331 42.49 13.69 36.08
CA ALA A 331 43.60 13.87 35.16
C ALA A 331 44.65 12.79 35.43
N GLY A 332 44.89 11.91 34.45
CA GLY A 332 45.83 10.78 34.55
C GLY A 332 46.06 10.08 33.23
#